data_AF-A0A7Y0ARA7-F1
#
_entry.id   AF-A0A7Y0ARA7-F1
#
_cell.length_a   1.000
_cell.length_b   1.000
_cell.length_c   1.000
_cell.angle_alpha   90.00
_cell.angle_beta   90.00
_cell.angle_gamma   90.00
#
_symmetry.space_group_name_H-M   'P 1'
#
loop_
_entity.id
_entity.type
_entity.pdbx_description
1 polymer ?
#
loop_
_entity_poly.entity_id
_entity_poly.type
_entity_poly.pdbx_seq_one_letter_code
_entity_poly.pdbx_strand_id
1 'polypeptide(L)'
;MMEFNFNTFFGFEHDLTAHPEAAIFGAMFAPIVLLIPISVIGWIFRKLKLNMYIIHALLYTLMFTFVLGSFSMLILFFITDKDGIKLAYCWLAILAGMFFFSLMNANTITKMFTDWLKVTKEKDNSHS
;
A
#
# COMPACT_ATOMS: atom_id res chain seq x y z
N MET A 1 -9.64 23.52 -18.62
CA MET A 1 -9.31 22.23 -17.99
C MET A 1 -7.83 22.03 -18.17
N MET A 2 -7.07 21.90 -17.08
CA MET A 2 -5.67 21.51 -17.15
C MET A 2 -5.67 19.99 -17.17
N GLU A 3 -5.48 19.38 -18.34
CA GLU A 3 -5.35 17.92 -18.43
C GLU A 3 -4.18 17.50 -17.56
N PHE A 4 -4.41 16.55 -16.67
CA PHE A 4 -3.35 15.94 -15.89
C PHE A 4 -2.43 15.20 -16.85
N ASN A 5 -1.21 15.73 -17.04
CA ASN A 5 -0.19 15.13 -17.88
C ASN A 5 0.77 14.31 -16.99
N PHE A 6 0.85 13.00 -17.24
CA PHE A 6 1.65 12.07 -16.44
C PHE A 6 3.13 12.46 -16.46
N ASN A 7 3.67 12.83 -17.62
CA ASN A 7 5.05 13.28 -17.76
C ASN A 7 5.34 14.55 -16.94
N THR A 8 4.41 15.50 -16.89
CA THR A 8 4.59 16.73 -16.10
C THR A 8 4.63 16.46 -14.59
N PHE A 9 3.87 15.48 -14.11
CA PHE A 9 3.77 15.18 -12.69
C PHE A 9 4.78 14.15 -12.18
N PHE A 10 5.10 13.15 -12.99
CA PHE A 10 5.93 12.01 -12.59
C PHE A 10 7.21 11.88 -13.42
N GLY A 11 7.27 12.40 -14.64
CA GLY A 11 8.46 12.34 -15.51
C GLY A 11 8.82 10.94 -16.04
N PHE A 12 8.01 9.91 -15.75
CA PHE A 12 8.28 8.51 -16.11
C PHE A 12 7.45 8.01 -17.30
N GLU A 13 6.83 8.90 -18.08
CA GLU A 13 5.91 8.51 -19.16
C GLU A 13 6.61 7.67 -20.23
N HIS A 14 7.81 8.08 -20.63
CA HIS A 14 8.60 7.36 -21.64
C HIS A 14 8.99 5.96 -21.15
N ASP A 15 9.45 5.85 -19.90
CA ASP A 15 9.90 4.59 -19.31
C ASP A 15 8.74 3.60 -19.10
N LEU A 16 7.58 4.08 -18.64
CA LEU A 16 6.39 3.23 -18.46
C LEU A 16 5.74 2.80 -19.77
N THR A 17 5.90 3.60 -20.83
CA THR A 17 5.45 3.23 -22.17
C THR A 17 6.40 2.21 -22.80
N ALA A 18 7.72 2.38 -22.61
CA ALA A 18 8.73 1.45 -23.11
C ALA A 18 8.75 0.13 -22.34
N HIS A 19 8.52 0.18 -21.03
CA HIS A 19 8.58 -0.95 -20.10
C HIS A 19 7.37 -0.98 -19.17
N PRO A 20 6.19 -1.41 -19.66
CA PRO A 20 4.97 -1.49 -18.84
C PRO A 20 5.09 -2.40 -17.62
N GLU A 21 5.98 -3.39 -17.67
CA GLU A 21 6.34 -4.26 -16.54
C GLU A 21 6.87 -3.48 -15.33
N ALA A 22 7.46 -2.30 -15.56
CA ALA A 22 7.91 -1.41 -14.49
C ALA A 22 6.74 -0.98 -13.59
N ALA A 23 5.51 -0.88 -14.11
CA ALA A 23 4.33 -0.59 -13.32
C ALA A 23 4.01 -1.72 -12.32
N ILE A 24 4.20 -2.98 -12.71
CA ILE A 24 3.99 -4.13 -11.82
C ILE A 24 5.08 -4.16 -10.75
N PHE A 25 6.34 -4.01 -11.14
CA PHE A 25 7.45 -3.97 -10.20
C PHE A 25 7.30 -2.82 -9.21
N GLY A 26 6.90 -1.64 -9.70
CA GLY A 26 6.55 -0.49 -8.87
C GLY A 26 5.43 -0.85 -7.89
N ALA A 27 4.36 -1.46 -8.36
CA ALA A 27 3.23 -1.84 -7.51
C ALA A 27 3.59 -2.81 -6.38
N MET A 28 4.53 -3.73 -6.64
CA MET A 28 5.01 -4.73 -5.67
C MET A 28 6.04 -4.16 -4.70
N PHE A 29 7.02 -3.42 -5.20
CA PHE A 29 8.17 -2.99 -4.40
C PHE A 29 7.97 -1.63 -3.73
N ALA A 30 7.24 -0.70 -4.34
CA ALA A 30 7.06 0.63 -3.76
C ALA A 30 6.42 0.57 -2.35
N PRO A 31 5.37 -0.22 -2.09
CA PRO A 31 4.84 -0.34 -0.73
C PRO A 31 5.87 -0.88 0.28
N ILE A 32 6.67 -1.87 -0.12
CA ILE A 32 7.71 -2.46 0.75
C ILE A 32 8.80 -1.44 1.06
N VAL A 33 9.30 -0.73 0.05
CA VAL A 33 10.34 0.28 0.22
C VAL A 33 9.84 1.41 1.12
N LEU A 34 8.58 1.83 0.97
CA LEU A 34 7.97 2.87 1.81
C LEU A 34 7.69 2.41 3.26
N LEU A 35 7.59 1.11 3.54
CA LEU A 35 7.46 0.64 4.93
C LEU A 35 8.68 1.02 5.78
N ILE A 36 9.88 1.08 5.19
CA ILE A 36 11.12 1.40 5.91
C ILE A 36 11.07 2.81 6.51
N PRO A 37 10.93 3.90 5.72
CA PRO A 37 10.88 5.25 6.29
C PRO A 37 9.68 5.45 7.21
N ILE A 38 8.51 4.87 6.90
CA ILE A 38 7.32 5.00 7.78
C ILE A 38 7.57 4.31 9.12
N SER A 39 8.26 3.17 9.15
CA SER A 39 8.63 2.50 10.39
C SER A 39 9.61 3.32 11.24
N VAL A 40 10.57 4.00 10.59
CA VAL A 40 11.49 4.93 11.27
C VAL A 40 10.73 6.12 11.86
N ILE A 41 9.85 6.75 11.08
CA ILE A 41 8.97 7.84 11.55
C ILE A 41 8.10 7.36 12.71
N GLY A 42 7.52 6.17 12.60
CA GLY A 42 6.74 5.54 13.66
C GLY A 42 7.54 5.33 14.94
N TRP A 43 8.82 4.96 14.83
CA TRP A 43 9.71 4.87 15.99
C TRP A 43 9.94 6.24 16.66
N ILE A 44 10.14 7.29 15.88
CA ILE A 44 10.25 8.67 16.39
C ILE A 44 8.95 9.10 17.08
N PHE A 45 7.79 8.86 16.47
CA PHE A 45 6.47 9.19 17.07
C PHE A 45 6.27 8.51 18.42
N ARG A 46 6.67 7.23 18.57
CA ARG A 46 6.65 6.53 19.86
C ARG A 46 7.54 7.21 20.90
N LYS A 47 8.75 7.62 20.52
CA LYS A 47 9.69 8.31 21.43
C LYS A 47 9.15 9.66 21.90
N LEU A 48 8.47 10.38 21.02
CA LEU A 48 7.86 11.69 21.30
C LEU A 48 6.46 11.59 21.93
N LYS A 49 5.94 10.37 22.15
CA LYS A 49 4.56 10.09 22.63
C LYS A 49 3.47 10.77 21.78
N LEU A 50 3.72 10.92 20.49
CA LEU A 50 2.75 11.45 19.54
C LEU A 50 1.66 10.42 19.23
N ASN A 51 0.53 10.88 18.73
CA ASN A 51 -0.57 9.99 18.34
C ASN A 51 -0.14 9.07 17.19
N MET A 52 -0.15 7.76 17.47
CA MET A 52 0.27 6.73 16.52
C MET A 52 -0.80 6.40 15.46
N TYR A 53 -2.01 6.98 15.55
CA TYR A 53 -3.12 6.71 14.64
C TYR A 53 -2.73 6.82 13.16
N ILE A 54 -2.11 7.94 12.79
CA ILE A 54 -1.72 8.20 11.40
C ILE A 54 -0.64 7.21 10.91
N ILE A 55 0.27 6.81 11.80
CA ILE A 55 1.30 5.81 11.49
C ILE A 55 0.67 4.45 11.23
N HIS A 56 -0.29 4.02 12.07
CA HIS A 56 -1.00 2.76 11.87
C HIS A 56 -1.79 2.78 10.56
N ALA A 57 -2.53 3.86 10.29
CA ALA A 57 -3.26 4.04 9.04
C ALA A 57 -2.32 3.93 7.82
N LEU A 58 -1.16 4.56 7.85
CA LEU A 58 -0.16 4.48 6.78
C LEU A 58 0.42 3.07 6.63
N LEU A 59 0.76 2.39 7.73
CA LEU A 59 1.27 1.02 7.68
C LEU A 59 0.22 0.04 7.11
N TYR A 60 -1.05 0.17 7.51
CA TYR A 60 -2.14 -0.63 6.95
C TYR A 60 -2.38 -0.31 5.48
N THR A 61 -2.30 0.96 5.08
CA THR A 61 -2.38 1.37 3.68
C THR A 61 -1.33 0.63 2.86
N LEU A 62 -0.06 0.68 3.28
CA LEU A 62 1.02 0.00 2.57
C LEU A 62 0.85 -1.52 2.56
N MET A 63 0.40 -2.12 3.67
CA MET A 63 0.13 -3.56 3.73
C MET A 63 -0.97 -3.98 2.75
N PHE A 64 -2.11 -3.28 2.75
CA PHE A 64 -3.22 -3.61 1.85
C PHE A 64 -2.91 -3.28 0.40
N THR A 65 -2.23 -2.16 0.12
CA THR A 65 -1.77 -1.84 -1.23
C THR A 65 -0.73 -2.84 -1.72
N PHE A 66 0.14 -3.35 -0.85
CA PHE A 66 1.05 -4.44 -1.23
C PHE A 66 0.27 -5.68 -1.67
N VAL A 67 -0.68 -6.15 -0.86
CA VAL A 67 -1.43 -7.38 -1.17
C VAL A 67 -2.40 -7.18 -2.34
N LEU A 68 -3.36 -6.27 -2.17
CA LEU A 68 -4.44 -6.03 -3.13
C LEU A 68 -3.94 -5.29 -4.36
N GLY A 69 -3.06 -4.29 -4.18
CA GLY A 69 -2.47 -3.57 -5.31
C GLY A 69 -1.63 -4.49 -6.17
N SER A 70 -0.71 -5.28 -5.61
CA SER A 70 0.08 -6.21 -6.43
C SER A 70 -0.80 -7.23 -7.15
N PHE A 71 -1.77 -7.82 -6.45
CA PHE A 71 -2.66 -8.81 -7.04
C PHE A 71 -3.52 -8.22 -8.17
N SER A 72 -4.16 -7.07 -7.93
CA SER A 72 -4.95 -6.37 -8.96
C SER A 72 -4.09 -5.96 -10.15
N MET A 73 -2.87 -5.46 -9.91
CA MET A 73 -1.97 -5.05 -10.99
C MET A 73 -1.49 -6.22 -11.84
N LEU A 74 -1.21 -7.38 -11.23
CA LEU A 74 -0.90 -8.60 -11.98
C LEU A 74 -2.07 -8.99 -12.89
N ILE A 75 -3.30 -9.02 -12.36
CA ILE A 75 -4.49 -9.35 -13.15
C ILE A 75 -4.68 -8.35 -14.30
N LEU A 76 -4.64 -7.04 -14.01
CA LEU A 76 -4.84 -6.00 -15.01
C LEU A 76 -3.78 -6.05 -16.11
N PHE A 77 -2.52 -6.34 -15.76
CA PHE A 77 -1.45 -6.48 -16.75
C PHE A 77 -1.70 -7.62 -17.75
N PHE A 78 -2.29 -8.74 -17.30
CA PHE A 78 -2.57 -9.87 -18.19
C PHE A 78 -3.86 -9.73 -19.01
N ILE A 79 -4.83 -8.94 -18.53
CA ILE A 79 -6.15 -8.82 -19.17
C ILE A 79 -6.25 -7.59 -20.10
N THR A 80 -5.47 -6.54 -19.83
CA THR A 80 -5.51 -5.28 -20.60
C THR A 80 -4.39 -5.20 -21.62
N ASP A 81 -4.39 -4.12 -22.41
CA ASP A 81 -3.41 -3.85 -23.48
C ASP A 81 -1.98 -3.54 -22.97
N LYS A 82 -1.68 -3.81 -21.68
CA LYS A 82 -0.37 -3.58 -21.05
C LYS A 82 0.12 -2.13 -21.19
N ASP A 83 -0.80 -1.19 -21.14
CA ASP A 83 -0.48 0.24 -21.14
C ASP A 83 0.04 0.64 -19.73
N GLY A 84 1.35 0.85 -19.62
CA GLY A 84 2.01 1.14 -18.34
C GLY A 84 1.51 2.41 -17.65
N ILE A 85 1.07 3.41 -18.40
CA ILE A 85 0.54 4.66 -17.85
C ILE A 85 -0.84 4.41 -17.22
N LYS A 86 -1.73 3.71 -17.94
CA LYS A 86 -3.04 3.33 -17.40
C LYS A 86 -2.90 2.45 -16.17
N LEU A 87 -1.95 1.51 -16.20
CA LEU A 87 -1.62 0.65 -15.07
C LEU A 87 -1.14 1.47 -13.86
N ALA A 88 -0.26 2.46 -14.05
CA ALA A 88 0.16 3.37 -12.98
C ALA A 88 -1.02 4.15 -12.38
N TYR A 89 -1.95 4.64 -13.20
CA TYR A 89 -3.17 5.28 -12.71
C TYR A 89 -4.07 4.34 -11.91
N CYS A 90 -4.27 3.11 -12.38
CA CYS A 90 -5.01 2.09 -11.64
C CYS A 90 -4.37 1.83 -10.27
N TRP A 91 -3.04 1.70 -10.23
CA TRP A 91 -2.34 1.49 -8.98
C TRP A 91 -2.47 2.69 -8.03
N LEU A 92 -2.36 3.92 -8.53
CA LEU A 92 -2.57 5.14 -7.73
C LEU A 92 -3.98 5.21 -7.15
N ALA A 93 -5.00 4.81 -7.93
CA ALA A 93 -6.38 4.74 -7.46
C ALA A 93 -6.55 3.70 -6.34
N ILE A 94 -5.91 2.53 -6.46
CA ILE A 94 -5.90 1.51 -5.40
C ILE A 94 -5.20 2.04 -4.14
N LEU A 95 -4.03 2.66 -4.28
CA LEU A 95 -3.29 3.27 -3.18
C LEU A 95 -4.16 4.30 -2.44
N ALA A 96 -4.81 5.21 -3.16
CA ALA A 96 -5.69 6.21 -2.58
C ALA A 96 -6.91 5.55 -1.88
N GLY A 97 -7.54 4.57 -2.52
CA GLY A 97 -8.65 3.82 -1.92
C GLY A 97 -8.26 3.13 -0.61
N MET A 98 -7.12 2.44 -0.59
CA MET A 98 -6.59 1.78 0.61
C MET A 98 -6.18 2.78 1.69
N PHE A 99 -5.71 3.97 1.29
CA PHE A 99 -5.39 5.05 2.22
C PHE A 99 -6.64 5.52 2.96
N PHE A 100 -7.71 5.87 2.25
CA PHE A 100 -8.96 6.29 2.88
C PHE A 100 -9.61 5.17 3.69
N PHE A 101 -9.61 3.95 3.17
CA PHE A 101 -10.11 2.78 3.89
C PHE A 101 -9.37 2.59 5.23
N SER A 102 -8.04 2.64 5.20
CA SER A 102 -7.21 2.50 6.40
C SER A 102 -7.38 3.68 7.35
N LEU A 103 -7.50 4.90 6.82
CA LEU A 103 -7.70 6.11 7.62
C LEU A 103 -9.05 6.09 8.35
N MET A 104 -10.11 5.55 7.74
CA MET A 104 -11.43 5.45 8.38
C MET A 104 -11.52 4.29 9.38
N ASN A 105 -10.74 3.23 9.16
CA ASN A 105 -10.89 1.96 9.88
C ASN A 105 -9.67 1.56 10.73
N ALA A 106 -8.67 2.44 10.92
CA ALA A 106 -7.40 2.09 11.56
C ALA A 106 -7.58 1.43 12.94
N ASN A 107 -8.49 1.95 13.77
CA ASN A 107 -8.78 1.38 15.09
C ASN A 107 -9.40 -0.02 15.00
N THR A 108 -10.36 -0.22 14.08
CA THR A 108 -11.00 -1.51 13.84
C THR A 108 -9.98 -2.54 13.35
N ILE A 109 -9.15 -2.17 12.37
CA ILE A 109 -8.09 -3.03 11.83
C ILE A 109 -7.10 -3.41 12.94
N THR A 110 -6.65 -2.44 13.74
CA THR A 110 -5.74 -2.68 14.87
C THR A 110 -6.33 -3.68 15.85
N LYS A 111 -7.62 -3.52 16.18
CA LYS A 111 -8.33 -4.42 17.07
C LYS A 111 -8.40 -5.84 16.49
N MET A 112 -8.77 -5.97 15.21
CA MET A 112 -8.83 -7.27 14.53
C MET A 112 -7.49 -8.01 14.58
N PHE A 113 -6.39 -7.35 14.26
CA PHE A 113 -5.05 -7.96 14.35
C PHE A 113 -4.70 -8.36 15.78
N THR A 114 -5.00 -7.50 16.76
CA THR A 114 -4.71 -7.78 18.17
C THR A 114 -5.52 -8.97 18.68
N ASP A 115 -6.80 -9.05 18.35
CA ASP A 115 -7.67 -10.14 18.79
C ASP A 115 -7.31 -11.46 18.08
N TRP A 116 -6.98 -11.42 16.78
CA TRP A 116 -6.48 -12.60 16.06
C TRP A 116 -5.18 -13.16 16.66
N LEU A 117 -4.25 -12.27 17.07
CA LEU A 117 -3.02 -12.66 17.74
C LEU A 117 -3.28 -13.32 19.11
N LYS A 118 -4.28 -12.84 19.86
CA LYS A 118 -4.67 -13.47 21.14
C LYS A 118 -5.23 -14.88 20.91
N VAL A 119 -6.16 -15.04 19.98
CA VAL A 119 -6.77 -16.35 19.67
C VAL A 119 -5.72 -17.35 19.21
N THR A 120 -4.74 -16.91 18.41
CA THR A 120 -3.65 -17.79 17.96
C THR A 120 -2.79 -18.25 19.15
N LYS A 121 -2.44 -17.35 20.06
CA LYS A 121 -1.66 -17.69 21.27
C LYS A 121 -2.41 -18.62 22.24
N GLU A 122 -3.71 -18.40 22.41
CA GLU A 122 -4.55 -19.26 23.28
C GLU A 122 -4.64 -20.68 22.72
N LYS A 123 -4.76 -20.83 21.40
CA LYS A 123 -4.72 -22.14 20.73
C LYS A 123 -3.39 -22.84 20.96
N ASP A 124 -2.27 -22.16 20.77
CA ASP A 124 -0.94 -22.75 20.95
C ASP A 124 -0.73 -23.24 22.40
N ASN A 125 -1.15 -22.46 23.40
CA ASN A 125 -1.05 -22.84 24.81
C ASN A 125 -2.01 -23.96 25.23
N SER A 126 -3.11 -24.17 24.52
CA SER A 126 -4.06 -25.26 24.80
C SER A 126 -3.64 -26.62 24.25
N HIS A 127 -2.60 -26.64 23.39
CA HIS A 127 -2.02 -27.84 22.81
C HIS A 127 -0.67 -28.26 23.46
N SER A 128 -0.22 -27.57 24.50
CA SER A 128 0.92 -27.94 25.36
C SER A 128 0.48 -28.50 26.70
#